data_AF-A0A7S4M5R6-F1
#
_entry.id   AF-A0A7S4M5R6-F1
#
_cell.length_a   1.000
_cell.length_b   1.000
_cell.length_c   1.000
_cell.angle_alpha   90.00
_cell.angle_beta   90.00
_cell.angle_gamma   90.00
#
_symmetry.space_group_name_H-M   'P 1'
#
loop_
_entity.id
_entity.type
_entity.pdbx_description
1 polymer ?
#
loop_
_entity_poly.entity_id
_entity_poly.type
_entity_poly.pdbx_seq_one_letter_code
_entity_poly.pdbx_strand_id
1 'polypeptide(L)'
;VFIRYALNEKALYEYMSALIWNESLTRKYYQDQAIFLEENAKNLYLVLLEHLNSVNFRLFLKEEALDELTYWKQRPDAFKRHPPPVIAEPKPVDNQEEFPEAQQAVVAPKKKKRKRKKKVSVIADIDTTEDIKQAEIDKKREEEEKRKAEEEKLRKELEERERIQQEEAERIRAKLEQEQRDLERKQAEIEARERLLQEQEEKK
;
A
#
# COMPACT_ATOMS: atom_id res chain seq x y z
N VAL A 1 -3.25 -11.73 21.59
CA VAL A 1 -2.26 -12.79 21.28
C VAL A 1 -1.91 -12.86 19.79
N PHE A 2 -2.89 -13.00 18.89
CA PHE A 2 -2.67 -13.15 17.44
C PHE A 2 -1.68 -12.15 16.81
N ILE A 3 -1.85 -10.84 17.04
CA ILE A 3 -0.96 -9.82 16.46
C ILE A 3 0.50 -10.00 16.93
N ARG A 4 0.71 -10.30 18.22
CA ARG A 4 2.06 -10.53 18.76
C ARG A 4 2.71 -11.75 18.11
N TYR A 5 1.94 -12.79 17.89
CA TYR A 5 2.39 -14.00 17.20
C TYR A 5 2.79 -13.69 15.76
N ALA A 6 1.92 -13.04 15.00
CA ALA A 6 2.15 -12.66 13.61
C ALA A 6 3.37 -11.73 13.44
N LEU A 7 3.61 -10.81 14.38
CA LEU A 7 4.80 -9.94 14.39
C LEU A 7 6.08 -10.72 14.67
N ASN A 8 6.07 -11.65 15.63
CA ASN A 8 7.22 -12.50 15.92
C ASN A 8 7.60 -13.40 14.73
N GLU A 9 6.60 -13.87 13.97
CA GLU A 9 6.81 -14.71 12.78
C GLU A 9 7.05 -13.92 11.49
N LYS A 10 6.95 -12.59 11.52
CA LYS A 10 7.00 -11.71 10.32
C LYS A 10 5.96 -12.07 9.25
N ALA A 11 4.81 -12.59 9.70
CA ALA A 11 3.71 -13.03 8.85
C ALA A 11 2.49 -12.09 8.93
N LEU A 12 2.59 -10.97 9.67
CA LEU A 12 1.46 -10.06 9.85
C LEU A 12 0.96 -9.48 8.53
N TYR A 13 1.87 -9.12 7.62
CA TYR A 13 1.51 -8.67 6.28
C TYR A 13 0.69 -9.72 5.53
N GLU A 14 1.13 -10.99 5.53
CA GLU A 14 0.47 -12.08 4.80
C GLU A 14 -0.93 -12.36 5.36
N TYR A 15 -1.10 -12.34 6.67
CA TYR A 15 -2.42 -12.55 7.27
C TYR A 15 -3.38 -11.40 6.99
N MET A 16 -2.91 -10.16 7.07
CA MET A 16 -3.76 -9.00 6.81
C MET A 16 -4.09 -8.86 5.32
N SER A 17 -3.15 -9.16 4.42
CA SER A 17 -3.42 -9.16 2.98
C SER A 17 -4.40 -10.25 2.58
N ALA A 18 -4.29 -11.46 3.15
CA ALA A 18 -5.26 -12.53 2.94
C ALA A 18 -6.67 -12.16 3.44
N LEU A 19 -6.76 -11.46 4.59
CA LEU A 19 -8.03 -10.94 5.09
C LEU A 19 -8.64 -9.90 4.14
N ILE A 20 -7.83 -8.92 3.71
CA ILE A 20 -8.28 -7.83 2.83
C ILE A 20 -8.71 -8.36 1.45
N TRP A 21 -8.03 -9.40 0.94
CA TRP A 21 -8.37 -10.04 -0.34
C TRP A 21 -9.78 -10.65 -0.35
N ASN A 22 -10.31 -11.03 0.82
CA ASN A 22 -11.66 -11.57 0.92
C ASN A 22 -12.70 -10.46 1.17
N GLU A 23 -13.03 -9.72 0.11
CA GLU A 23 -13.97 -8.58 0.17
C GLU A 23 -15.35 -8.97 0.72
N SER A 24 -15.81 -10.19 0.42
CA SER A 24 -17.11 -10.68 0.90
C SER A 24 -17.15 -10.80 2.43
N LEU A 25 -16.04 -11.25 3.03
CA LEU A 25 -15.91 -11.39 4.47
C LEU A 25 -15.70 -10.02 5.11
N THR A 26 -14.84 -9.17 4.56
CA THR A 26 -14.55 -7.86 5.14
C THR A 26 -15.78 -6.95 5.12
N ARG A 27 -16.55 -6.88 4.03
CA ARG A 27 -17.81 -6.12 4.00
C ARG A 27 -18.85 -6.60 5.02
N LYS A 28 -18.81 -7.88 5.43
CA LYS A 28 -19.74 -8.42 6.44
C LYS A 28 -19.42 -7.93 7.86
N TYR A 29 -18.16 -7.67 8.17
CA TYR A 29 -17.71 -7.35 9.53
C TYR A 29 -17.26 -5.90 9.72
N TYR A 30 -17.07 -5.14 8.63
CA TYR A 30 -16.62 -3.75 8.65
C TYR A 30 -17.68 -2.82 8.04
N GLN A 31 -17.74 -1.58 8.55
CA GLN A 31 -18.54 -0.52 7.95
C GLN A 31 -17.92 -0.04 6.63
N ASP A 32 -18.73 0.53 5.74
CA ASP A 32 -18.30 0.99 4.39
C ASP A 32 -17.13 1.99 4.43
N GLN A 33 -17.03 2.78 5.50
CA GLN A 33 -15.96 3.76 5.75
C GLN A 33 -14.71 3.18 6.44
N ALA A 34 -14.61 1.85 6.59
CA ALA A 34 -13.46 1.21 7.20
C ALA A 34 -12.25 1.23 6.25
N ILE A 35 -11.05 1.38 6.84
CA ILE A 35 -9.75 1.41 6.14
C ILE A 35 -9.55 0.22 5.20
N PHE A 36 -10.12 -0.95 5.53
CA PHE A 36 -9.96 -2.17 4.73
C PHE A 36 -10.84 -2.22 3.48
N LEU A 37 -11.86 -1.36 3.37
CA LEU A 37 -12.74 -1.29 2.21
C LEU A 37 -12.31 -0.15 1.26
N GLU A 38 -11.75 0.93 1.79
CA GLU A 38 -11.26 2.05 0.99
C GLU A 38 -9.95 1.68 0.27
N GLU A 39 -9.91 1.81 -1.06
CA GLU A 39 -8.79 1.29 -1.87
C GLU A 39 -7.45 1.99 -1.64
N ASN A 40 -7.49 3.30 -1.42
CA ASN A 40 -6.28 4.07 -1.16
C ASN A 40 -5.72 3.74 0.22
N ALA A 41 -6.61 3.65 1.22
CA ALA A 41 -6.24 3.36 2.59
C ALA A 41 -5.75 1.91 2.78
N LYS A 42 -6.40 0.93 2.12
CA LYS A 42 -5.99 -0.49 2.18
C LYS A 42 -4.57 -0.68 1.63
N ASN A 43 -4.25 -0.05 0.49
CA ASN A 43 -2.93 -0.16 -0.13
C ASN A 43 -1.85 0.50 0.72
N LEU A 44 -2.11 1.71 1.23
CA LEU A 44 -1.18 2.40 2.14
C LEU A 44 -0.93 1.57 3.41
N TYR A 45 -1.99 1.02 4.00
CA TYR A 45 -1.89 0.15 5.17
C TYR A 45 -1.01 -1.08 4.93
N LEU A 46 -1.17 -1.74 3.78
CA LEU A 46 -0.35 -2.91 3.41
C LEU A 46 1.12 -2.55 3.23
N VAL A 47 1.43 -1.41 2.60
CA VAL A 47 2.82 -0.92 2.46
C VAL A 47 3.44 -0.64 3.84
N LEU A 48 2.69 -0.02 4.75
CA LEU A 48 3.16 0.22 6.12
C LEU A 48 3.42 -1.08 6.89
N LEU A 49 2.58 -2.10 6.71
CA LEU A 49 2.81 -3.42 7.29
C LEU A 49 4.03 -4.13 6.69
N GLU A 50 4.27 -3.98 5.39
CA GLU A 50 5.45 -4.56 4.74
C GLU A 50 6.75 -4.03 5.34
N HIS A 51 6.80 -2.74 5.68
CA HIS A 51 7.95 -2.16 6.38
C HIS A 51 8.20 -2.79 7.75
N LEU A 52 7.16 -3.25 8.46
CA LEU A 52 7.32 -3.93 9.75
C LEU A 52 8.01 -5.30 9.62
N ASN A 53 7.96 -5.96 8.46
CA ASN A 53 8.65 -7.25 8.28
C ASN A 53 10.19 -7.13 8.38
N SER A 54 10.73 -5.93 8.18
CA SER A 54 12.17 -5.67 8.35
C SER A 54 12.59 -5.69 9.83
N VAL A 55 11.65 -5.48 10.75
CA VAL A 55 11.91 -5.39 12.20
C VAL A 55 11.84 -6.78 12.83
N ASN A 56 12.81 -7.11 13.69
CA ASN A 56 12.83 -8.37 14.44
C ASN A 56 12.12 -8.18 15.79
N PHE A 57 10.88 -8.62 15.88
CA PHE A 57 10.11 -8.61 17.12
C PHE A 57 10.45 -9.81 18.00
N ARG A 58 10.53 -9.58 19.32
CA ARG A 58 10.64 -10.62 20.36
C ARG A 58 9.62 -10.33 21.46
N LEU A 59 8.34 -10.45 21.12
CA LEU A 59 7.23 -10.19 22.04
C LEU A 59 6.90 -11.47 22.82
N PHE A 60 6.65 -11.34 24.12
CA PHE A 60 6.21 -12.46 24.95
C PHE A 60 4.75 -12.83 24.64
N LEU A 61 4.54 -14.11 24.30
CA LEU A 61 3.21 -14.67 23.95
C LEU A 61 2.42 -15.15 25.18
N LYS A 62 3.13 -15.61 26.21
CA LYS A 62 2.55 -16.17 27.43
C LYS A 62 2.40 -15.07 28.48
N GLU A 63 1.39 -14.24 28.33
CA GLU A 63 0.84 -13.46 29.44
C GLU A 63 -0.55 -14.04 29.74
N GLU A 64 -0.65 -14.97 30.68
CA GLU A 64 -1.94 -15.52 31.14
C GLU A 64 -2.87 -14.40 31.62
N ALA A 65 -2.27 -13.34 32.17
CA ALA A 65 -2.98 -12.15 32.59
C ALA A 65 -3.71 -11.43 31.44
N LEU A 66 -3.34 -11.63 30.15
CA LEU A 66 -3.97 -10.91 29.03
C LEU A 66 -5.45 -11.29 28.84
N ASP A 67 -5.83 -12.49 29.27
CA ASP A 67 -7.22 -12.98 29.19
C ASP A 67 -8.07 -12.53 30.40
N GLU A 68 -7.45 -11.93 31.42
CA GLU A 68 -8.17 -11.43 32.59
C GLU A 68 -8.90 -10.11 32.28
N LEU A 69 -10.19 -10.02 32.66
CA LEU A 69 -11.00 -8.81 32.48
C LEU A 69 -10.42 -7.59 33.21
N THR A 70 -9.63 -7.82 34.26
CA THR A 70 -8.97 -6.79 35.07
C THR A 70 -7.61 -6.37 34.56
N TYR A 71 -7.05 -7.03 33.54
CA TYR A 71 -5.69 -6.81 33.05
C TYR A 71 -5.39 -5.33 32.79
N TRP A 72 -6.25 -4.67 32.01
CA TRP A 72 -6.08 -3.26 31.65
C TRP A 72 -6.33 -2.29 32.80
N LYS A 73 -7.11 -2.69 33.81
CA LYS A 73 -7.35 -1.87 35.00
C LYS A 73 -6.15 -1.88 35.96
N GLN A 74 -5.42 -2.99 36.00
CA GLN A 74 -4.29 -3.18 36.92
C GLN A 74 -2.97 -2.58 36.40
N ARG A 75 -2.87 -2.27 35.10
CA ARG A 75 -1.68 -1.67 34.48
C ARG A 75 -1.96 -0.28 33.90
N PRO A 76 -2.35 0.73 34.70
CA PRO A 76 -2.52 2.09 34.21
C PRO A 76 -1.21 2.67 33.64
N ASP A 77 -0.06 2.16 34.12
CA ASP A 77 1.26 2.57 33.66
C ASP A 77 1.55 2.19 32.20
N ALA A 78 0.89 1.15 31.66
CA ALA A 78 1.05 0.77 30.26
C ALA A 78 0.56 1.86 29.28
N PHE A 79 -0.30 2.77 29.75
CA PHE A 79 -0.81 3.91 28.97
C PHE A 79 -0.05 5.20 29.24
N LYS A 80 0.82 5.23 30.26
CA LYS A 80 1.68 6.40 30.50
C LYS A 80 2.71 6.41 29.38
N ARG A 81 2.57 7.37 28.47
CA ARG A 81 3.59 7.66 27.46
C ARG A 81 4.84 8.10 28.21
N HIS A 82 5.75 7.17 28.44
CA HIS A 82 7.09 7.55 28.84
C HIS A 82 7.66 8.39 27.70
N PRO A 83 8.19 9.59 27.98
CA PRO A 83 8.92 10.34 26.97
C PRO A 83 9.99 9.39 26.41
N PRO A 84 10.24 9.42 25.08
CA PRO A 84 11.26 8.57 24.48
C PRO A 84 12.54 8.72 25.32
N PRO A 85 13.23 7.61 25.65
CA PRO A 85 14.46 7.70 26.43
C PRO A 85 15.33 8.74 25.75
N VAL A 86 15.64 9.82 26.47
CA VAL A 86 16.53 10.86 25.98
C VAL A 86 17.81 10.12 25.66
N ILE A 87 18.07 9.90 24.37
CA ILE A 87 19.31 9.31 23.90
C ILE A 87 20.34 10.33 24.35
N ALA A 88 21.00 10.04 25.47
CA ALA A 88 22.06 10.86 25.98
C ALA A 88 23.01 11.08 24.79
N GLU A 89 23.24 12.34 24.43
CA GLU A 89 24.15 12.69 23.36
C GLU A 89 25.40 11.84 23.53
N PRO A 90 25.85 11.14 22.47
CA PRO A 90 27.00 10.25 22.57
C PRO A 90 28.13 11.09 23.15
N LYS A 91 28.54 10.75 24.37
CA LYS A 91 29.72 11.36 24.98
C LYS A 91 30.83 11.20 23.96
N PRO A 92 31.56 12.28 23.60
CA PRO A 92 32.67 12.18 22.66
C PRO A 92 33.59 11.09 23.17
N VAL A 93 33.64 9.98 22.44
CA VAL A 93 34.58 8.90 22.70
C VAL A 93 35.92 9.47 22.30
N ASP A 94 36.77 9.73 23.30
CA ASP A 94 38.14 10.14 23.11
C ASP A 94 38.87 8.97 22.46
N ASN A 95 38.90 8.96 21.13
CA ASN A 95 39.53 7.94 20.31
C ASN A 95 41.05 8.06 20.45
N GLN A 96 41.60 7.47 21.50
CA GLN A 96 42.99 7.04 21.58
C GLN A 96 43.03 5.54 21.88
N GLU A 97 42.62 4.70 20.92
CA GLU A 97 43.00 3.29 20.93
C GLU A 97 43.55 2.89 19.56
N GLU A 98 44.81 2.48 19.58
CA GLU A 98 45.59 1.92 18.50
C GLU A 98 44.85 0.74 17.87
N PHE A 99 44.72 0.75 16.54
CA PHE A 99 44.25 -0.38 15.76
C PHE A 99 45.28 -1.53 15.84
N PRO A 100 44.95 -2.72 16.38
CA PRO A 100 45.70 -3.91 16.07
C PRO A 100 45.26 -4.42 14.70
N GLU A 101 46.23 -4.47 13.80
CA GLU A 101 46.20 -5.08 12.48
C GLU A 101 45.85 -6.58 12.59
N ALA A 102 44.63 -6.98 12.19
CA ALA A 102 44.23 -8.38 12.20
C ALA A 102 43.47 -8.79 10.94
N GLN A 103 44.25 -9.30 9.99
CA GLN A 103 44.09 -10.60 9.33
C GLN A 103 42.76 -10.94 8.65
N GLN A 104 42.84 -10.92 7.33
CA GLN A 104 41.90 -11.50 6.37
C GLN A 104 41.68 -13.00 6.61
N ALA A 105 40.43 -13.41 6.85
CA ALA A 105 40.00 -14.80 6.75
C ALA A 105 38.97 -14.96 5.63
N VAL A 106 39.44 -15.48 4.49
CA VAL A 106 38.67 -15.84 3.31
C VAL A 106 37.87 -17.11 3.61
N VAL A 107 36.54 -17.02 3.74
CA VAL A 107 35.66 -18.19 3.91
C VAL A 107 35.08 -18.60 2.54
N ALA A 108 35.43 -19.81 2.12
CA ALA A 108 35.04 -20.42 0.86
C ALA A 108 33.56 -20.87 0.80
N PRO A 109 32.87 -20.74 -0.35
CA PRO A 109 31.51 -21.24 -0.52
C PRO A 109 31.47 -22.75 -0.84
N LYS A 110 30.69 -23.51 -0.06
CA LYS A 110 30.43 -24.96 -0.24
C LYS A 110 29.49 -25.21 -1.44
N LYS A 111 29.97 -25.97 -2.43
CA LYS A 111 29.23 -26.42 -3.63
C LYS A 111 28.20 -27.52 -3.28
N LYS A 112 26.90 -27.28 -3.53
CA LYS A 112 25.82 -28.30 -3.50
C LYS A 112 25.78 -29.09 -4.82
N LYS A 113 25.95 -30.42 -4.74
CA LYS A 113 25.82 -31.38 -5.86
C LYS A 113 24.34 -31.59 -6.22
N ARG A 114 23.87 -31.14 -7.40
CA ARG A 114 22.59 -31.56 -8.00
C ARG A 114 22.78 -32.87 -8.78
N LYS A 115 21.97 -33.88 -8.47
CA LYS A 115 21.91 -35.17 -9.18
C LYS A 115 21.18 -35.01 -10.51
N ARG A 116 21.85 -35.36 -11.62
CA ARG A 116 21.25 -35.50 -12.96
C ARG A 116 20.42 -36.79 -13.03
N LYS A 117 19.17 -36.71 -13.49
CA LYS A 117 18.40 -37.87 -13.97
C LYS A 117 18.38 -37.85 -15.50
N LYS A 118 18.93 -38.90 -16.09
CA LYS A 118 18.85 -39.30 -17.52
C LYS A 118 17.51 -40.00 -17.74
N LYS A 119 16.73 -39.60 -18.75
CA LYS A 119 15.75 -40.44 -19.48
C LYS A 119 15.72 -39.94 -20.93
N VAL A 120 16.40 -40.64 -21.84
CA VAL A 120 15.90 -41.70 -22.73
C VAL A 120 15.10 -41.09 -23.89
N SER A 121 15.80 -41.04 -25.02
CA SER A 121 15.33 -40.76 -26.37
C SER A 121 14.51 -41.94 -26.90
N VAL A 122 13.33 -41.65 -27.46
CA VAL A 122 12.66 -42.52 -28.42
C VAL A 122 12.54 -41.72 -29.71
N ILE A 123 13.19 -42.22 -30.74
CA ILE A 123 13.18 -41.74 -32.12
C ILE A 123 12.03 -42.48 -32.81
N ALA A 124 11.04 -41.74 -33.30
CA ALA A 124 10.17 -42.19 -34.37
C ALA A 124 9.69 -40.97 -35.16
N ASP A 125 9.79 -41.10 -36.48
CA ASP A 125 9.01 -40.46 -37.53
C ASP A 125 9.33 -39.00 -37.91
N ILE A 126 9.94 -38.87 -39.10
CA ILE A 126 10.53 -37.62 -39.65
C ILE A 126 9.59 -36.88 -40.63
N ASP A 127 8.46 -37.46 -41.05
CA ASP A 127 7.59 -36.84 -42.08
C ASP A 127 6.39 -36.02 -41.57
N THR A 128 6.16 -35.88 -40.26
CA THR A 128 5.10 -35.01 -39.69
C THR A 128 5.60 -33.68 -39.13
N THR A 129 6.90 -33.37 -39.29
CA THR A 129 7.53 -32.24 -38.59
C THR A 129 7.31 -30.88 -39.24
N GLU A 130 6.92 -30.80 -40.51
CA GLU A 130 6.63 -29.51 -41.17
C GLU A 130 5.20 -29.03 -40.90
N ASP A 131 4.21 -29.93 -40.93
CA ASP A 131 2.82 -29.58 -40.59
C ASP A 131 2.65 -29.14 -39.13
N ILE A 132 3.41 -29.75 -38.21
CA ILE A 132 3.43 -29.35 -36.80
C ILE A 132 4.02 -27.93 -36.63
N LYS A 133 5.06 -27.58 -37.40
CA LYS A 133 5.65 -26.24 -37.36
C LYS A 133 4.70 -25.18 -37.91
N GLN A 134 3.96 -25.49 -38.97
CA GLN A 134 3.00 -24.55 -39.55
C GLN A 134 1.83 -24.28 -38.58
N ALA A 135 1.27 -25.33 -37.97
CA ALA A 135 0.23 -25.19 -36.94
C ALA A 135 0.70 -24.38 -35.71
N GLU A 136 1.98 -24.51 -35.33
CA GLU A 136 2.55 -23.73 -34.22
C GLU A 136 2.71 -22.24 -34.58
N ILE A 137 3.01 -21.92 -35.85
CA ILE A 137 3.09 -20.54 -36.33
C ILE A 137 1.70 -19.89 -36.36
N ASP A 138 0.70 -20.60 -36.87
CA ASP A 138 -0.67 -20.08 -36.95
C ASP A 138 -1.28 -19.86 -35.56
N LYS A 139 -1.01 -20.77 -34.61
CA LYS A 139 -1.41 -20.58 -33.21
C LYS A 139 -0.76 -19.35 -32.56
N LYS A 140 0.52 -19.10 -32.84
CA LYS A 140 1.21 -17.89 -32.34
C LYS A 140 0.63 -16.60 -32.93
N ARG A 141 0.23 -16.61 -34.20
CA ARG A 141 -0.44 -15.47 -34.83
C ARG A 141 -1.81 -15.19 -34.20
N GLU A 142 -2.60 -16.23 -33.94
CA GLU A 142 -3.90 -16.09 -33.30
C GLU A 142 -3.78 -15.56 -31.85
N GLU A 143 -2.78 -16.05 -31.10
CA GLU A 143 -2.48 -15.54 -29.75
C GLU A 143 -2.00 -14.07 -29.77
N GLU A 144 -1.19 -13.69 -30.76
CA GLU A 144 -0.73 -12.30 -30.92
C GLU A 144 -1.90 -11.36 -31.31
N GLU A 145 -2.80 -11.80 -32.17
CA GLU A 145 -3.99 -11.03 -32.55
C GLU A 145 -4.95 -10.84 -31.37
N LYS A 146 -5.17 -11.88 -30.55
CA LYS A 146 -5.95 -11.78 -29.31
C LYS A 146 -5.32 -10.79 -28.33
N ARG A 147 -4.00 -10.81 -28.17
CA ARG A 147 -3.28 -9.85 -27.32
C ARG A 147 -3.43 -8.41 -27.82
N LYS A 148 -3.32 -8.18 -29.12
CA LYS A 148 -3.53 -6.85 -29.72
C LYS A 148 -4.96 -6.35 -29.52
N ALA A 149 -5.96 -7.23 -29.68
CA ALA A 149 -7.35 -6.89 -29.45
C ALA A 149 -7.64 -6.55 -27.97
N GLU A 150 -7.03 -7.29 -27.04
CA GLU A 150 -7.15 -7.02 -25.60
C GLU A 150 -6.46 -5.70 -25.22
N GLU A 151 -5.28 -5.42 -25.77
CA GLU A 151 -4.56 -4.16 -25.58
C GLU A 151 -5.35 -2.96 -26.14
N GLU A 152 -5.95 -3.10 -27.33
CA GLU A 152 -6.80 -2.05 -27.91
C GLU A 152 -8.05 -1.80 -27.05
N LYS A 153 -8.66 -2.86 -26.51
CA LYS A 153 -9.81 -2.73 -25.61
C LYS A 153 -9.44 -2.00 -24.32
N LEU A 154 -8.30 -2.35 -23.72
CA LEU A 154 -7.81 -1.72 -22.50
C LEU A 154 -7.44 -0.25 -22.74
N ARG A 155 -6.88 0.07 -23.92
CA ARG A 155 -6.62 1.44 -24.33
C ARG A 155 -7.91 2.27 -24.46
N LYS A 156 -8.95 1.73 -25.10
CA LYS A 156 -10.25 2.41 -25.23
C LYS A 156 -10.90 2.65 -23.86
N GLU A 157 -10.79 1.68 -22.95
CA GLU A 157 -11.31 1.80 -21.59
C GLU A 157 -10.58 2.89 -20.78
N LEU A 158 -9.25 3.01 -20.94
CA LEU A 158 -8.48 4.10 -20.33
C LEU A 158 -8.87 5.47 -20.91
N GLU A 159 -8.99 5.59 -22.24
CA GLU A 159 -9.40 6.83 -22.90
C GLU A 159 -10.82 7.26 -22.45
N GLU A 160 -11.75 6.32 -22.27
CA GLU A 160 -13.09 6.61 -21.74
C GLU A 160 -13.05 7.07 -20.28
N ARG A 161 -12.23 6.41 -19.45
CA ARG A 161 -12.06 6.79 -18.04
C ARG A 161 -11.46 8.18 -17.90
N GLU A 162 -10.48 8.53 -18.72
CA GLU A 162 -9.89 9.88 -18.76
C GLU A 162 -10.93 10.93 -19.17
N ARG A 163 -11.78 10.63 -20.16
CA ARG A 163 -12.86 11.53 -20.58
C ARG A 163 -13.85 11.79 -19.44
N ILE A 164 -14.25 10.75 -18.70
CA ILE A 164 -15.16 10.88 -17.55
C ILE A 164 -14.53 11.75 -16.46
N GLN A 165 -13.24 11.54 -16.16
CA GLN A 165 -12.52 12.35 -15.17
C GLN A 165 -12.40 13.81 -15.58
N GLN A 166 -12.17 14.10 -16.87
CA GLN A 166 -12.15 15.46 -17.39
C GLN A 166 -13.52 16.14 -17.27
N GLU A 167 -14.59 15.45 -17.64
CA GLU A 167 -15.96 15.99 -17.52
C GLU A 167 -16.34 16.25 -16.05
N GLU A 168 -15.96 15.37 -15.13
CA GLU A 168 -16.18 15.57 -13.69
C GLU A 168 -15.38 16.77 -13.15
N ALA A 169 -14.11 16.91 -13.56
CA ALA A 169 -13.28 18.06 -13.19
C ALA A 169 -13.86 19.38 -13.71
N GLU A 170 -14.38 19.41 -14.95
CA GLU A 170 -15.05 20.58 -15.51
C GLU A 170 -16.35 20.93 -14.75
N ARG A 171 -17.15 19.92 -14.38
CA ARG A 171 -18.34 20.14 -13.55
C ARG A 171 -18.01 20.73 -12.18
N ILE A 172 -16.94 20.27 -11.54
CA ILE A 172 -16.48 20.81 -10.26
C ILE A 172 -16.01 22.26 -10.43
N ARG A 173 -15.25 22.57 -11.50
CA ARG A 173 -14.81 23.94 -11.80
C ARG A 173 -15.99 24.87 -12.04
N ALA A 174 -16.99 24.45 -12.82
CA ALA A 174 -18.19 25.25 -13.08
C ALA A 174 -18.98 25.54 -11.80
N LYS A 175 -19.09 24.56 -10.87
CA LYS A 175 -19.72 24.77 -9.57
C LYS A 175 -18.97 25.79 -8.70
N LEU A 176 -17.64 25.68 -8.65
CA LEU A 176 -16.80 26.63 -7.90
C LEU A 176 -16.90 28.05 -8.48
N GLU A 177 -16.91 28.19 -9.81
CA GLU A 177 -17.08 29.49 -10.46
C GLU A 177 -18.46 30.09 -10.17
N GLN A 178 -19.51 29.28 -10.16
CA GLN A 178 -20.85 29.73 -9.79
C GLN A 178 -20.89 30.21 -8.33
N GLU A 179 -20.30 29.43 -7.40
CA GLU A 179 -20.21 29.79 -5.99
C GLU A 179 -19.44 31.11 -5.78
N GLN A 180 -18.35 31.33 -6.51
CA GLN A 180 -17.60 32.58 -6.50
C GLN A 180 -18.45 33.77 -6.95
N ARG A 181 -19.20 33.63 -8.05
CA ARG A 181 -20.11 34.69 -8.53
C ARG A 181 -21.22 35.01 -7.53
N ASP A 182 -21.73 34.00 -6.83
CA ASP A 182 -22.75 34.20 -5.80
C ASP A 182 -22.19 34.90 -4.55
N LEU A 183 -20.93 34.61 -4.18
CA LEU A 183 -20.22 35.33 -3.12
C LEU A 183 -19.97 36.80 -3.50
N GLU A 184 -19.53 37.07 -4.73
CA GLU A 184 -19.33 38.45 -5.23
C GLU A 184 -20.65 39.24 -5.22
N ARG A 185 -21.77 38.62 -5.62
CA ARG A 185 -23.10 39.25 -5.55
C ARG A 185 -23.49 39.60 -4.11
N LYS A 186 -23.24 38.71 -3.16
CA LYS A 186 -23.51 38.96 -1.74
C LYS A 186 -22.62 40.08 -1.19
N GLN A 187 -21.35 40.12 -1.57
CA GLN A 187 -20.44 41.19 -1.17
C GLN A 187 -20.92 42.55 -1.71
N ALA A 188 -21.29 42.62 -2.99
CA ALA A 188 -21.83 43.83 -3.60
C ALA A 188 -23.14 44.30 -2.93
N GLU A 189 -24.02 43.37 -2.52
CA GLU A 189 -25.25 43.68 -1.77
C GLU A 189 -24.94 44.27 -0.37
N ILE A 190 -23.96 43.70 0.33
CA ILE A 190 -23.49 44.21 1.63
C ILE A 190 -22.92 45.63 1.47
N GLU A 191 -22.03 45.86 0.50
CA GLU A 191 -21.45 47.18 0.24
C GLU A 191 -22.52 48.22 -0.13
N ALA A 192 -23.50 47.85 -0.96
CA ALA A 192 -24.61 48.74 -1.31
C ALA A 192 -25.45 49.12 -0.08
N ARG A 193 -25.69 48.16 0.82
CA ARG A 193 -26.41 48.40 2.08
C ARG A 193 -25.63 49.31 3.02
N GLU A 194 -24.31 49.15 3.13
CA GLU A 194 -23.44 50.01 3.93
C GLU A 194 -23.44 51.45 3.42
N ARG A 195 -23.38 51.65 2.10
CA ARG A 195 -23.47 53.00 1.49
C ARG A 195 -24.80 53.67 1.81
N LEU A 196 -25.92 52.95 1.72
CA LEU A 196 -27.24 53.48 2.07
C LEU A 196 -27.34 53.88 3.55
N LEU A 197 -26.69 53.14 4.45
CA LEU A 197 -26.65 53.48 5.87
C LEU A 197 -25.83 54.75 6.11
N GLN A 198 -24.67 54.89 5.46
CA GLN A 198 -23.84 56.11 5.53
C GLN A 198 -24.61 57.34 5.04
N GLU A 199 -25.31 57.25 3.91
CA GLU A 199 -26.15 58.34 3.40
C GLU A 199 -27.30 58.73 4.34
N GLN A 200 -27.83 57.78 5.13
CA GLN A 200 -28.86 58.07 6.14
C GLN A 200 -28.28 58.73 7.39
N GLU A 201 -27.04 58.41 7.76
CA GLU A 201 -26.34 59.06 8.87
C GLU A 201 -25.96 60.50 8.54
N GLU A 202 -25.50 60.78 7.32
CA GLU A 202 -25.16 62.14 6.86
C GLU A 202 -26.37 63.08 6.79
N LYS A 203 -27.60 62.54 6.68
CA LYS A 203 -28.84 63.33 6.61
C LYS A 203 -29.45 63.68 7.97
N LYS A 204 -28.92 63.15 9.08
CA LYS A 204 -29.40 63.42 10.44
C LYS A 204 -28.62 64.55 11.11
#